data_AF-A0A834H896-F1
#
_entry.id   AF-A0A834H896-F1
#
_cell.length_a   1.000
_cell.length_b   1.000
_cell.length_c   1.000
_cell.angle_alpha   90.00
_cell.angle_beta   90.00
_cell.angle_gamma   90.00
#
_symmetry.space_group_name_H-M   'P 1'
#
loop_
_entity.id
_entity.type
_entity.pdbx_description
1 polymer ?
#
loop_
_entity_poly.entity_id
_entity_poly.type
_entity_poly.pdbx_seq_one_letter_code
_entity_poly.pdbx_strand_id
1 'polypeptide(L)'
;MKQAVTKSEKHRTVPKRSREKSRVRSSKCSVDSLQKMGLNMGFKFYTGVDAIGSRGGLWAAWDDSVNVCVIKKSMRFLLLKILDAINGDWFLFLMYGPPVLREREAFWKLMIEEVSQLSGPVMLIGDYNQVLNHGEKWSRSGQCIQGLGWLQDFVDKCGLFDIPSFGVNFTWSNNRNAEFVTFEKLDRAMGNSLWNQIFTSASLSILPIQRSDHSPIILDTHWQKPKRRRTFRFEEGWIGCEDVRQVTRKVWEIPVVGSVTFRMVQKQKILLRHLANWHRLSFGFLKGEIEDRRRQLAHIQSQLNRGLNSEDRFLWLEQDAGVRQELDGLLEKEELYWAQRSKQRWLEVGDRNTKFFHRSATIRSRRNKIVALIDTAGSIVTNSDRIEEMFLEHFLELFKCKGSSEGIGCGSSVQQLRGGSEVGVDPDLLKMVKSRLTEEQCQELDRPFTAEENGFVPSRIISDNIMIAHEILEFIRKKRTGKKAFFALKLDMNKAYDRVNWDFLLSLLRVMGFSRKWVGWIRQCITTVSFSILVNGQRSKSFVPTCGIRQGDPLSPYLFILVAQALSDGLAEFAANNVCRGVAVQKQY
;
A
#
# COMPACT_ATOMS: atom_id res chain seq x y z
N MET A 1 -22.32 27.13 14.97
CA MET A 1 -22.55 25.77 15.50
C MET A 1 -22.20 24.78 14.40
N LYS A 2 -21.24 23.89 14.65
CA LYS A 2 -20.82 22.87 13.68
C LYS A 2 -21.74 21.66 13.80
N GLN A 3 -22.33 21.25 12.69
CA GLN A 3 -23.24 20.12 12.62
C GLN A 3 -22.44 18.82 12.47
N ALA A 4 -22.60 17.89 13.40
CA ALA A 4 -22.30 16.48 13.16
C ALA A 4 -23.61 15.82 12.71
N VAL A 5 -23.66 15.38 11.45
CA VAL A 5 -24.80 14.66 10.87
C VAL A 5 -24.34 13.24 10.60
N THR A 6 -24.90 12.27 11.32
CA THR A 6 -24.82 10.85 10.93
C THR A 6 -26.08 10.48 10.17
N LYS A 7 -25.96 10.17 8.89
CA LYS A 7 -27.03 9.62 8.05
C LYS A 7 -26.58 8.25 7.54
N SER A 8 -27.42 7.22 7.70
CA SER A 8 -27.26 5.97 6.96
C SER A 8 -27.83 6.16 5.56
N GLU A 9 -27.02 5.96 4.52
CA GLU A 9 -27.46 6.08 3.14
C GLU A 9 -28.42 4.93 2.79
N LYS A 10 -29.72 5.23 2.67
CA LYS A 10 -30.62 4.53 1.75
C LYS A 10 -31.02 5.51 0.66
N HIS A 11 -30.58 5.23 -0.57
CA HIS A 11 -30.96 5.97 -1.77
C HIS A 11 -32.48 6.12 -1.87
N ARG A 12 -32.99 7.34 -1.66
CA ARG A 12 -34.27 7.80 -2.20
C ARG A 12 -34.08 9.18 -2.80
N THR A 13 -34.40 9.26 -4.08
CA THR A 13 -34.54 10.48 -4.87
C THR A 13 -35.57 11.41 -4.21
N VAL A 14 -35.18 12.66 -3.94
CA VAL A 14 -36.11 13.70 -3.42
C VAL A 14 -36.35 14.74 -4.54
N PRO A 15 -37.60 15.22 -4.74
CA PRO A 15 -37.95 16.05 -5.90
C PRO A 15 -37.54 17.53 -5.72
N LYS A 16 -37.32 18.21 -6.85
CA LYS A 16 -37.07 19.65 -6.95
C LYS A 16 -38.34 20.47 -6.64
N ARG A 17 -38.29 21.38 -5.65
CA ARG A 17 -39.00 22.69 -5.50
C ARG A 17 -38.79 23.17 -4.04
N SER A 18 -38.69 24.43 -3.66
CA SER A 18 -38.66 25.76 -4.29
C SER A 18 -37.90 26.69 -3.31
N ARG A 19 -37.25 27.72 -3.83
CA ARG A 19 -36.40 28.67 -3.09
C ARG A 19 -37.21 29.50 -2.10
N GLU A 20 -36.85 29.46 -0.82
CA GLU A 20 -37.14 30.55 0.11
C GLU A 20 -35.90 30.87 0.96
N LYS A 21 -35.54 32.16 0.96
CA LYS A 21 -34.29 32.70 1.50
C LYS A 21 -34.39 32.83 3.02
N SER A 22 -33.81 31.91 3.79
CA SER A 22 -33.51 32.14 5.21
C SER A 22 -32.01 32.38 5.43
N ARG A 23 -31.66 33.66 5.71
CA ARG A 23 -30.33 34.07 6.18
C ARG A 23 -30.14 33.55 7.61
N VAL A 24 -29.42 32.46 7.79
CA VAL A 24 -28.94 32.05 9.13
C VAL A 24 -27.59 32.70 9.38
N ARG A 25 -27.57 33.79 10.16
CA ARG A 25 -26.34 34.33 10.76
C ARG A 25 -25.90 33.37 11.86
N SER A 26 -24.77 32.70 11.67
CA SER A 26 -24.16 31.73 12.59
C SER A 26 -23.59 32.41 13.84
N SER A 27 -24.45 32.81 14.79
CA SER A 27 -24.04 33.17 16.16
C SER A 27 -25.21 33.41 17.15
N LYS A 28 -26.47 33.08 16.80
CA LYS A 28 -27.64 33.43 17.64
C LYS A 28 -28.77 32.39 17.61
N CYS A 29 -28.50 31.10 17.85
CA CYS A 29 -29.57 30.10 17.89
C CYS A 29 -29.50 29.26 19.16
N SER A 30 -30.61 29.23 19.91
CA SER A 30 -30.85 28.24 20.97
C SER A 30 -31.01 26.84 20.38
N VAL A 31 -30.76 25.81 21.18
CA VAL A 31 -30.98 24.40 20.85
C VAL A 31 -32.42 24.19 20.35
N ASP A 32 -33.40 24.88 20.94
CA ASP A 32 -34.81 24.81 20.52
C ASP A 32 -35.06 25.40 19.13
N SER A 33 -34.30 26.44 18.74
CA SER A 33 -34.38 26.98 17.37
C SER A 33 -33.83 25.99 16.34
N LEU A 34 -32.85 25.18 16.75
CA LEU A 34 -32.23 24.15 15.91
C LEU A 34 -33.05 22.86 15.86
N GLN A 35 -33.85 22.57 16.88
CA GLN A 35 -34.81 21.48 16.86
C GLN A 35 -35.74 21.57 15.64
N LYS A 36 -36.34 22.74 15.40
CA LYS A 36 -37.23 22.95 14.24
C LYS A 36 -36.53 22.67 12.92
N MET A 37 -35.25 23.05 12.83
CA MET A 37 -34.42 22.81 11.65
C MET A 37 -34.05 21.32 11.51
N GLY A 38 -33.70 20.66 12.60
CA GLY A 38 -33.40 19.22 12.66
C GLY A 38 -34.58 18.38 12.21
N LEU A 39 -35.78 18.69 12.69
CA LEU A 39 -37.04 18.04 12.30
C LEU A 39 -37.30 18.24 10.80
N ASN A 40 -37.10 19.45 10.27
CA ASN A 40 -37.24 19.72 8.83
C ASN A 40 -36.20 18.98 7.96
N MET A 41 -35.03 18.66 8.52
CA MET A 41 -33.99 17.85 7.86
C MET A 41 -34.24 16.33 7.98
N GLY A 42 -35.28 15.92 8.71
CA GLY A 42 -35.68 14.54 8.90
C GLY A 42 -35.05 13.84 10.10
N PHE A 43 -34.35 14.56 11.00
CA PHE A 43 -33.84 13.99 12.25
C PHE A 43 -34.94 13.93 13.30
N LYS A 44 -35.06 12.79 13.98
CA LYS A 44 -36.11 12.53 14.97
C LYS A 44 -35.68 12.89 16.38
N PHE A 45 -34.39 12.74 16.67
CA PHE A 45 -33.83 12.92 18.00
C PHE A 45 -32.71 13.95 17.96
N TYR A 46 -32.51 14.66 19.07
CA TYR A 46 -31.47 15.67 19.20
C TYR A 46 -31.04 15.85 20.65
N THR A 47 -29.86 16.41 20.83
CA THR A 47 -29.32 16.81 22.13
C THR A 47 -28.34 17.95 21.95
N GLY A 48 -28.17 18.78 22.96
CA GLY A 48 -27.21 19.87 22.88
C GLY A 48 -27.06 20.63 24.18
N VAL A 49 -26.17 21.63 24.12
CA VAL A 49 -25.94 22.65 25.12
C VAL A 49 -25.99 24.00 24.42
N ASP A 50 -26.73 24.95 24.98
CA ASP A 50 -26.88 26.29 24.42
C ASP A 50 -25.56 27.08 24.43
N ALA A 51 -25.43 28.00 23.48
CA ALA A 51 -24.35 28.97 23.49
C ALA A 51 -24.62 30.05 24.56
N ILE A 52 -23.57 30.50 25.26
CA ILE A 52 -23.64 31.69 26.12
C ILE A 52 -23.14 32.89 25.29
N GLY A 53 -24.06 33.77 24.91
CA GLY A 53 -23.76 34.90 24.03
C GLY A 53 -23.31 34.44 22.63
N SER A 54 -22.14 34.90 22.18
CA SER A 54 -21.56 34.49 20.89
C SER A 54 -20.56 33.32 21.00
N ARG A 55 -20.48 32.66 22.16
CA ARG A 55 -19.44 31.66 22.46
C ARG A 55 -20.05 30.31 22.83
N GLY A 56 -19.46 29.26 22.26
CA GLY A 56 -19.81 27.87 22.57
C GLY A 56 -21.08 27.37 21.88
N GLY A 57 -21.67 26.34 22.49
CA GLY A 57 -22.85 25.66 22.01
C GLY A 57 -22.52 24.43 21.16
N LEU A 58 -23.01 23.28 21.60
CA LEU A 58 -22.88 22.00 20.91
C LEU A 58 -24.26 21.43 20.62
N TRP A 59 -24.44 20.87 19.43
CA TRP A 59 -25.70 20.29 19.02
C TRP A 59 -25.45 19.04 18.18
N ALA A 60 -26.18 17.97 18.50
CA ALA A 60 -26.16 16.71 17.79
C ALA A 60 -27.59 16.27 17.50
N ALA A 61 -27.80 15.68 16.33
CA ALA A 61 -29.10 15.14 15.92
C ALA A 61 -28.92 13.84 15.16
N TRP A 62 -29.89 12.94 15.31
CA TRP A 62 -29.89 11.62 14.69
C TRP A 62 -31.31 11.15 14.36
N ASP A 63 -31.41 10.15 13.49
CA ASP A 63 -32.66 9.50 13.12
C ASP A 63 -32.88 8.21 13.92
N ASP A 64 -33.98 7.51 13.67
CA ASP A 64 -34.32 6.24 14.32
C ASP A 64 -33.50 5.04 13.84
N SER A 65 -32.62 5.19 12.85
CA SER A 65 -31.69 4.14 12.44
C SER A 65 -30.52 3.99 13.41
N VAL A 66 -30.29 4.96 14.29
CA VAL A 66 -29.20 4.95 15.26
C VAL A 66 -29.76 5.07 16.67
N ASN A 67 -29.41 4.13 17.54
CA ASN A 67 -29.77 4.17 18.94
C ASN A 67 -28.64 4.85 19.74
N VAL A 68 -28.98 5.95 20.42
CA VAL A 68 -28.01 6.82 21.09
C VAL A 68 -28.45 7.08 22.53
N CYS A 69 -27.57 6.81 23.48
CA CYS A 69 -27.72 7.18 24.87
C CYS A 69 -26.81 8.38 25.19
N VAL A 70 -27.37 9.47 25.71
CA VAL A 70 -26.58 10.64 26.10
C VAL A 70 -26.04 10.42 27.51
N ILE A 71 -24.71 10.31 27.64
CA ILE A 71 -24.07 10.07 28.94
C ILE A 71 -23.79 11.39 29.65
N LYS A 72 -23.12 12.33 28.96
CA LYS A 72 -22.67 13.58 29.58
C LYS A 72 -22.73 14.73 28.60
N LYS A 73 -23.09 15.91 29.13
CA LYS A 73 -23.13 17.17 28.39
C LYS A 73 -22.19 18.17 29.04
N SER A 74 -21.39 18.81 28.22
CA SER A 74 -20.50 19.90 28.63
C SER A 74 -20.54 20.99 27.56
N MET A 75 -20.14 22.20 27.93
CA MET A 75 -19.94 23.30 26.98
C MET A 75 -18.86 23.00 25.93
N ARG A 76 -17.96 22.05 26.21
CA ARG A 76 -16.82 21.71 25.36
C ARG A 76 -16.93 20.34 24.69
N PHE A 77 -17.81 19.47 25.17
CA PHE A 77 -18.04 18.18 24.53
C PHE A 77 -19.44 17.62 24.83
N LEU A 78 -19.92 16.74 23.95
CA LEU A 78 -21.02 15.82 24.23
C LEU A 78 -20.46 14.40 24.25
N LEU A 79 -20.73 13.64 25.31
CA LEU A 79 -20.41 12.22 25.38
C LEU A 79 -21.68 11.41 25.14
N LEU A 80 -21.66 10.65 24.05
CA LEU A 80 -22.75 9.80 23.59
C LEU A 80 -22.28 8.35 23.60
N LYS A 81 -23.17 7.43 23.97
CA LYS A 81 -22.98 6.00 23.77
C LYS A 81 -23.88 5.54 22.63
N ILE A 82 -23.27 5.02 21.59
CA ILE A 82 -23.95 4.46 20.42
C ILE A 82 -24.20 2.99 20.70
N LEU A 83 -25.48 2.59 20.69
CA LEU A 83 -25.90 1.21 20.88
C LEU A 83 -26.00 0.55 19.50
N ASP A 84 -25.00 -0.27 19.18
CA ASP A 84 -24.88 -0.94 17.88
C ASP A 84 -25.01 -2.45 18.09
N ALA A 85 -26.16 -3.00 17.68
CA ALA A 85 -26.46 -4.42 17.81
C ALA A 85 -25.54 -5.34 16.98
N ILE A 86 -24.86 -4.80 15.96
CA ILE A 86 -24.02 -5.55 15.04
C ILE A 86 -22.56 -5.53 15.51
N ASN A 87 -22.04 -4.34 15.83
CA ASN A 87 -20.62 -4.13 16.09
C ASN A 87 -20.28 -4.01 17.59
N GLY A 88 -21.29 -4.02 18.46
CA GLY A 88 -21.15 -3.76 19.88
C GLY A 88 -21.16 -2.27 20.20
N ASP A 89 -21.55 -1.94 21.42
CA ASP A 89 -21.65 -0.56 21.89
C ASP A 89 -20.30 0.16 21.88
N TRP A 90 -20.32 1.45 21.55
CA TRP A 90 -19.14 2.29 21.54
C TRP A 90 -19.45 3.74 21.93
N PHE A 91 -18.42 4.50 22.28
CA PHE A 91 -18.54 5.86 22.79
C PHE A 91 -18.10 6.89 21.74
N LEU A 92 -18.89 7.96 21.62
CA LEU A 92 -18.67 9.08 20.72
C LEU A 92 -18.56 10.37 21.52
N PHE A 93 -17.40 11.02 21.45
CA PHE A 93 -17.22 12.40 21.88
C PHE A 93 -17.39 13.34 20.70
N LEU A 94 -18.32 14.30 20.83
CA LEU A 94 -18.42 15.45 19.93
C LEU A 94 -17.70 16.63 20.56
N MET A 95 -16.57 17.02 19.98
CA MET A 95 -15.59 17.91 20.60
C MET A 95 -15.69 19.35 20.09
N TYR A 96 -15.54 20.29 21.03
CA TYR A 96 -15.30 21.71 20.77
C TYR A 96 -14.24 22.25 21.75
N GLY A 97 -12.97 22.11 21.35
CA GLY A 97 -11.80 22.52 22.10
C GLY A 97 -11.74 24.04 22.34
N PRO A 98 -11.02 24.50 23.37
CA PRO A 98 -10.96 25.91 23.70
C PRO A 98 -10.14 26.71 22.68
N PRO A 99 -10.70 27.79 22.10
CA PRO A 99 -9.97 28.65 21.17
C PRO A 99 -8.86 29.44 21.88
N VAL A 100 -9.02 29.69 23.19
CA VAL A 100 -8.09 30.45 24.03
C VAL A 100 -6.98 29.55 24.56
N LEU A 101 -5.72 29.92 24.32
CA LEU A 101 -4.54 29.12 24.66
C LEU A 101 -4.45 28.75 26.15
N ARG A 102 -4.66 29.72 27.06
CA ARG A 102 -4.58 29.51 28.52
C ARG A 102 -5.58 28.47 29.07
N GLU A 103 -6.63 28.14 28.31
CA GLU A 103 -7.63 27.15 28.69
C GLU A 103 -7.31 25.74 28.15
N ARG A 104 -6.37 25.62 27.20
CA ARG A 104 -6.10 24.35 26.50
C ARG A 104 -5.50 23.30 27.42
N GLU A 105 -4.54 23.67 28.26
CA GLU A 105 -3.86 22.69 29.13
C GLU A 105 -4.84 22.03 30.10
N ALA A 106 -5.65 22.83 30.80
CA ALA A 106 -6.67 22.32 31.72
C ALA A 106 -7.71 21.46 30.98
N PHE A 107 -8.10 21.85 29.77
CA PHE A 107 -9.03 21.08 28.94
C PHE A 107 -8.48 19.72 28.53
N TRP A 108 -7.21 19.63 28.10
CA TRP A 108 -6.62 18.34 27.73
C TRP A 108 -6.48 17.41 28.93
N LYS A 109 -6.12 17.92 30.11
CA LYS A 109 -6.09 17.14 31.36
C LYS A 109 -7.47 16.56 31.68
N LEU A 110 -8.52 17.37 31.61
CA LEU A 110 -9.91 16.91 31.76
C LEU A 110 -10.25 15.81 30.75
N MET A 111 -9.90 15.98 29.48
CA MET A 111 -10.21 14.98 28.46
C MET A 111 -9.47 13.66 28.65
N ILE A 112 -8.24 13.68 29.18
CA ILE A 112 -7.53 12.44 29.55
C ILE A 112 -8.34 11.69 30.61
N GLU A 113 -8.78 12.37 31.68
CA GLU A 113 -9.58 11.77 32.75
C GLU A 113 -10.90 11.19 32.23
N GLU A 114 -11.64 11.94 31.40
CA GLU A 114 -12.91 11.48 30.83
C GLU A 114 -12.74 10.27 29.91
N VAL A 115 -11.69 10.24 29.07
CA VAL A 115 -11.44 9.12 28.16
C VAL A 115 -10.93 7.90 28.93
N SER A 116 -10.09 8.09 29.96
CA SER A 116 -9.55 7.00 30.79
C SER A 116 -10.62 6.30 31.62
N GLN A 117 -11.74 6.96 31.95
CA GLN A 117 -12.86 6.34 32.65
C GLN A 117 -13.68 5.37 31.79
N LEU A 118 -13.52 5.40 30.46
CA LEU A 118 -14.31 4.57 29.55
C LEU A 118 -13.59 3.25 29.23
N SER A 119 -14.21 2.14 29.59
CA SER A 119 -13.80 0.79 29.18
C SER A 119 -14.48 0.39 27.87
N GLY A 120 -13.91 0.77 26.72
CA GLY A 120 -14.45 0.32 25.43
C GLY A 120 -13.92 1.05 24.18
N PRO A 121 -14.55 0.81 23.02
CA PRO A 121 -14.24 1.51 21.78
C PRO A 121 -14.66 2.98 21.87
N VAL A 122 -13.74 3.91 21.63
CA VAL A 122 -13.98 5.36 21.74
C VAL A 122 -13.59 6.06 20.43
N MET A 123 -14.46 6.95 19.96
CA MET A 123 -14.23 7.88 18.86
C MET A 123 -14.45 9.31 19.32
N LEU A 124 -13.50 10.18 19.04
CA LEU A 124 -13.59 11.62 19.28
C LEU A 124 -13.62 12.32 17.93
N ILE A 125 -14.63 13.15 17.68
CA ILE A 125 -14.76 13.89 16.43
C ILE A 125 -15.21 15.33 16.71
N GLY A 126 -14.62 16.28 15.98
CA GLY A 126 -15.04 17.67 16.05
C GLY A 126 -13.86 18.61 15.94
N ASP A 127 -14.06 19.81 16.50
CA ASP A 127 -13.09 20.90 16.46
C ASP A 127 -12.19 20.87 17.68
N TYR A 128 -10.90 20.64 17.47
CA TYR A 128 -9.93 20.58 18.56
C TYR A 128 -9.37 21.96 18.89
N ASN A 129 -9.56 22.95 18.01
CA ASN A 129 -8.91 24.27 18.06
C ASN A 129 -7.38 24.20 18.24
N GLN A 130 -6.74 23.09 17.85
CA GLN A 130 -5.30 22.86 17.95
C GLN A 130 -4.83 21.97 16.79
N VAL A 131 -3.70 22.35 16.18
CA VAL A 131 -3.00 21.53 15.18
C VAL A 131 -2.08 20.51 15.85
N LEU A 132 -1.88 19.35 15.23
CA LEU A 132 -1.10 18.23 15.79
C LEU A 132 0.38 18.29 15.40
N ASN A 133 0.69 18.88 14.24
CA ASN A 133 2.05 19.02 13.73
C ASN A 133 2.19 20.32 12.92
N HIS A 134 3.44 20.71 12.61
CA HIS A 134 3.72 21.93 11.84
C HIS A 134 3.20 21.90 10.40
N GLY A 135 3.02 20.71 9.80
CA GLY A 135 2.46 20.55 8.45
C GLY A 135 0.95 20.82 8.38
N GLU A 136 0.27 20.88 9.51
CA GLU A 136 -1.18 21.17 9.61
C GLU A 136 -1.50 22.67 9.70
N LYS A 137 -0.50 23.55 9.62
CA LYS A 137 -0.66 25.00 9.58
C LYS A 137 0.10 25.60 8.39
N TRP A 138 -0.57 26.49 7.68
CA TRP A 138 0.07 27.33 6.67
C TRP A 138 -0.23 28.81 6.95
N SER A 139 0.83 29.62 7.05
CA SER A 139 0.75 31.07 7.15
C SER A 139 2.04 31.72 6.66
N ARG A 140 1.94 32.91 6.08
CA ARG A 140 3.09 33.68 5.56
C ARG A 140 4.01 34.21 6.66
N SER A 141 3.48 34.43 7.87
CA SER A 141 4.18 34.97 9.04
C SER A 141 4.91 33.93 9.90
N GLY A 142 5.07 32.70 9.44
CA GLY A 142 5.81 31.63 10.13
C GLY A 142 4.94 30.52 10.76
N GLN A 143 5.58 29.47 11.29
CA GLN A 143 4.97 28.22 11.76
C GLN A 143 5.03 28.03 13.30
N CYS A 144 5.25 29.10 14.07
CA CYS A 144 5.27 28.98 15.53
C CYS A 144 3.87 28.63 16.03
N ILE A 145 3.72 27.43 16.59
CA ILE A 145 2.46 26.90 17.12
C ILE A 145 2.66 26.61 18.60
N GLN A 146 1.93 27.31 19.45
CA GLN A 146 1.93 27.07 20.89
C GLN A 146 0.95 25.93 21.23
N GLY A 147 1.28 25.13 22.25
CA GLY A 147 0.42 24.05 22.75
C GLY A 147 0.47 22.73 21.96
N LEU A 148 1.41 22.56 21.02
CA LEU A 148 1.59 21.30 20.27
C LEU A 148 1.80 20.09 21.20
N GLY A 149 2.67 20.22 22.19
CA GLY A 149 3.01 19.14 23.12
C GLY A 149 1.82 18.65 23.95
N TRP A 150 0.86 19.53 24.28
CA TRP A 150 -0.31 19.13 25.08
C TRP A 150 -1.28 18.24 24.30
N LEU A 151 -1.50 18.53 23.01
CA LEU A 151 -2.36 17.68 22.18
C LEU A 151 -1.68 16.34 21.88
N GLN A 152 -0.36 16.34 21.63
CA GLN A 152 0.40 15.10 21.44
C GLN A 152 0.36 14.22 22.68
N ASP A 153 0.60 14.80 23.87
CA ASP A 153 0.49 14.09 25.15
C ASP A 153 -0.91 13.51 25.39
N PHE A 154 -1.99 14.25 25.05
CA PHE A 154 -3.35 13.74 25.11
C PHE A 154 -3.57 12.53 24.18
N VAL A 155 -3.13 12.64 22.92
CA VAL A 155 -3.26 11.57 21.92
C VAL A 155 -2.51 10.31 22.36
N ASP A 156 -1.29 10.47 22.88
CA ASP A 156 -0.43 9.38 23.30
C ASP A 156 -0.99 8.68 24.55
N LYS A 157 -1.36 9.44 25.59
CA LYS A 157 -1.93 8.89 26.83
C LYS A 157 -3.26 8.18 26.62
N CYS A 158 -4.09 8.68 25.71
CA CYS A 158 -5.38 8.07 25.40
C CYS A 158 -5.28 6.96 24.34
N GLY A 159 -4.09 6.72 23.77
CA GLY A 159 -3.87 5.71 22.74
C GLY A 159 -4.73 5.94 21.48
N LEU A 160 -4.88 7.19 21.08
CA LEU A 160 -5.74 7.62 19.98
C LEU A 160 -5.00 7.59 18.64
N PHE A 161 -5.73 7.27 17.58
CA PHE A 161 -5.23 7.29 16.21
C PHE A 161 -6.05 8.26 15.38
N ASP A 162 -5.38 9.23 14.74
CA ASP A 162 -6.01 10.14 13.78
C ASP A 162 -6.53 9.34 12.57
N ILE A 163 -7.82 9.52 12.24
CA ILE A 163 -8.43 8.89 11.08
C ILE A 163 -7.98 9.66 9.83
N PRO A 164 -7.36 8.98 8.84
CA PRO A 164 -6.90 9.66 7.64
C PRO A 164 -8.04 10.41 6.94
N SER A 165 -7.80 11.70 6.70
CA SER A 165 -8.73 12.58 6.00
C SER A 165 -8.41 12.67 4.51
N PHE A 166 -9.43 12.73 3.65
CA PHE A 166 -9.31 13.01 2.22
C PHE A 166 -10.19 14.19 1.79
N GLY A 167 -9.77 14.93 0.77
CA GLY A 167 -10.41 16.18 0.35
C GLY A 167 -9.45 17.36 0.52
N VAL A 168 -9.92 18.47 1.08
CA VAL A 168 -9.07 19.64 1.35
C VAL A 168 -8.18 19.40 2.57
N ASN A 169 -6.93 19.88 2.52
CA ASN A 169 -5.93 19.61 3.56
C ASN A 169 -6.15 20.40 4.86
N PHE A 170 -6.87 21.52 4.78
CA PHE A 170 -7.13 22.41 5.90
C PHE A 170 -8.62 22.49 6.17
N THR A 171 -8.99 22.57 7.45
CA THR A 171 -10.39 22.61 7.88
C THR A 171 -10.83 23.99 8.33
N TRP A 172 -9.90 24.94 8.46
CA TRP A 172 -10.19 26.31 8.88
C TRP A 172 -9.39 27.32 8.08
N SER A 173 -9.99 28.48 7.85
CA SER A 173 -9.31 29.68 7.36
C SER A 173 -9.75 30.91 8.12
N ASN A 174 -8.81 31.81 8.41
CA ASN A 174 -9.11 33.11 9.00
C ASN A 174 -9.82 34.08 8.01
N ASN A 175 -10.05 33.67 6.76
CA ASN A 175 -10.72 34.44 5.70
C ASN A 175 -10.17 35.87 5.51
N ARG A 176 -8.90 36.11 5.84
CA ARG A 176 -8.21 37.38 5.60
C ARG A 176 -7.66 37.46 4.17
N ASN A 177 -7.28 38.67 3.77
CA ASN A 177 -6.61 38.91 2.48
C ASN A 177 -5.37 38.02 2.30
N ALA A 178 -5.00 37.77 1.05
CA ALA A 178 -3.94 36.82 0.67
C ALA A 178 -2.59 37.02 1.39
N GLU A 179 -2.29 38.24 1.85
CA GLU A 179 -1.07 38.55 2.61
C GLU A 179 -1.10 38.02 4.05
N PHE A 180 -2.27 37.95 4.67
CA PHE A 180 -2.48 37.58 6.08
C PHE A 180 -3.31 36.29 6.25
N VAL A 181 -3.60 35.60 5.15
CA VAL A 181 -4.42 34.39 5.18
C VAL A 181 -3.66 33.27 5.92
N THR A 182 -4.38 32.58 6.80
CA THR A 182 -3.87 31.44 7.55
C THR A 182 -4.82 30.28 7.37
N PHE A 183 -4.27 29.10 7.11
CA PHE A 183 -5.01 27.84 7.01
C PHE A 183 -4.54 26.88 8.08
N GLU A 184 -5.49 26.23 8.75
CA GLU A 184 -5.22 25.25 9.81
C GLU A 184 -6.12 24.03 9.68
N LYS A 185 -5.62 22.86 10.07
CA LYS A 185 -6.41 21.65 10.28
C LYS A 185 -6.77 21.53 11.76
N LEU A 186 -7.97 22.00 12.10
CA LEU A 186 -8.49 22.05 13.48
C LEU A 186 -9.54 20.96 13.76
N ASP A 187 -10.25 20.53 12.71
CA ASP A 187 -11.32 19.54 12.79
C ASP A 187 -10.77 18.15 12.44
N ARG A 188 -11.00 17.17 13.32
CA ARG A 188 -10.43 15.82 13.18
C ARG A 188 -11.33 14.76 13.81
N ALA A 189 -11.09 13.51 13.43
CA ALA A 189 -11.68 12.33 14.04
C ALA A 189 -10.57 11.40 14.52
N MET A 190 -10.60 11.01 15.78
CA MET A 190 -9.58 10.20 16.44
C MET A 190 -10.23 9.04 17.19
N GLY A 191 -9.86 7.81 16.85
CA GLY A 191 -10.37 6.60 17.50
C GLY A 191 -9.29 5.87 18.28
N ASN A 192 -9.65 5.24 19.40
CA ASN A 192 -8.72 4.35 20.11
C ASN A 192 -8.53 3.01 19.36
N SER A 193 -7.62 2.16 19.85
CA SER A 193 -7.30 0.89 19.17
C SER A 193 -8.52 -0.04 19.00
N LEU A 194 -9.39 -0.10 20.01
CA LEU A 194 -10.60 -0.93 20.00
C LEU A 194 -11.59 -0.45 18.94
N TRP A 195 -11.84 0.85 18.85
CA TRP A 195 -12.73 1.42 17.82
C TRP A 195 -12.19 1.15 16.41
N ASN A 196 -10.88 1.30 16.23
CA ASN A 196 -10.22 1.03 14.95
C ASN A 196 -10.25 -0.45 14.52
N GLN A 197 -10.35 -1.39 15.47
CA GLN A 197 -10.49 -2.82 15.17
C GLN A 197 -11.89 -3.18 14.69
N ILE A 198 -12.91 -2.48 15.20
CA ILE A 198 -14.29 -2.63 14.78
C ILE A 198 -14.47 -2.01 13.39
N PHE A 199 -14.12 -0.73 13.24
CA PHE A 199 -14.32 0.02 12.01
C PHE A 199 -13.05 0.13 11.18
N THR A 200 -12.55 -1.03 10.71
CA THR A 200 -11.26 -1.10 9.97
C THR A 200 -11.25 -0.33 8.65
N SER A 201 -12.42 -0.10 8.05
CA SER A 201 -12.61 0.62 6.81
C SER A 201 -12.96 2.09 6.98
N ALA A 202 -13.03 2.59 8.22
CA ALA A 202 -13.45 3.96 8.50
C ALA A 202 -12.61 4.98 7.72
N SER A 203 -13.26 6.02 7.24
CA SER A 203 -12.61 7.07 6.46
C SER A 203 -13.23 8.43 6.74
N LEU A 204 -12.42 9.49 6.74
CA LEU A 204 -12.86 10.85 7.02
C LEU A 204 -12.77 11.69 5.74
N SER A 205 -13.87 12.28 5.29
CA SER A 205 -13.86 13.23 4.16
C SER A 205 -13.98 14.66 4.67
N ILE A 206 -13.18 15.56 4.11
CA ILE A 206 -13.21 17.00 4.41
C ILE A 206 -13.73 17.73 3.18
N LEU A 207 -14.89 18.38 3.33
CA LEU A 207 -15.54 19.12 2.25
C LEU A 207 -15.02 20.57 2.17
N PRO A 208 -15.03 21.22 0.98
CA PRO A 208 -14.61 22.61 0.84
C PRO A 208 -15.44 23.60 1.70
N ILE A 209 -14.78 24.65 2.16
CA ILE A 209 -15.42 25.76 2.87
C ILE A 209 -16.33 26.53 1.90
N GLN A 210 -17.65 26.57 2.17
CA GLN A 210 -18.61 27.32 1.34
C GLN A 210 -19.19 28.57 2.00
N ARG A 211 -19.55 28.49 3.29
CA ARG A 211 -20.30 29.55 3.99
C ARG A 211 -19.85 29.81 5.43
N SER A 212 -18.95 28.97 5.94
CA SER A 212 -18.39 29.06 7.29
C SER A 212 -16.91 29.46 7.19
N ASP A 213 -16.25 29.64 8.32
CA ASP A 213 -14.78 29.65 8.42
C ASP A 213 -14.19 28.24 8.56
N HIS A 214 -15.05 27.23 8.70
CA HIS A 214 -14.68 25.81 8.77
C HIS A 214 -15.24 24.93 7.65
N SER A 215 -14.48 23.89 7.32
CA SER A 215 -14.84 22.79 6.43
C SER A 215 -15.70 21.76 7.17
N PRO A 216 -16.83 21.31 6.60
CA PRO A 216 -17.54 20.14 7.11
C PRO A 216 -16.67 18.87 7.03
N ILE A 217 -16.71 18.05 8.07
CA ILE A 217 -16.07 16.72 8.10
C ILE A 217 -17.15 15.63 8.14
N ILE A 218 -16.96 14.56 7.38
CA ILE A 218 -17.88 13.41 7.33
C ILE A 218 -17.08 12.15 7.60
N LEU A 219 -17.43 11.46 8.69
CA LEU A 219 -16.87 10.16 9.05
C LEU A 219 -17.78 9.05 8.52
N ASP A 220 -17.27 8.25 7.59
CA ASP A 220 -17.95 7.04 7.11
C ASP A 220 -17.36 5.82 7.83
N THR A 221 -18.18 5.15 8.65
CA THR A 221 -17.82 3.93 9.40
C THR A 221 -17.94 2.65 8.58
N HIS A 222 -18.70 2.68 7.48
CA HIS A 222 -19.07 1.51 6.68
C HIS A 222 -18.65 1.64 5.23
N TRP A 223 -17.47 2.21 4.94
CA TRP A 223 -16.93 2.20 3.58
C TRP A 223 -16.84 0.76 3.04
N GLN A 224 -17.85 0.33 2.29
CA GLN A 224 -18.00 -1.04 1.85
C GLN A 224 -17.05 -1.28 0.69
N LYS A 225 -15.94 -1.98 0.96
CA LYS A 225 -15.23 -2.64 -0.12
C LYS A 225 -16.14 -3.75 -0.66
N PRO A 226 -16.33 -3.87 -1.99
CA PRO A 226 -16.92 -5.09 -2.54
C PRO A 226 -16.09 -6.29 -2.06
N LYS A 227 -16.75 -7.30 -1.50
CA LYS A 227 -16.11 -8.56 -1.05
C LYS A 227 -15.58 -9.32 -2.27
N ARG A 228 -14.43 -8.92 -2.80
CA ARG A 228 -13.68 -9.65 -3.83
C ARG A 228 -12.61 -10.52 -3.15
N ARG A 229 -12.42 -11.75 -3.66
CA ARG A 229 -11.52 -12.77 -3.08
C ARG A 229 -10.08 -12.22 -2.98
N ARG A 230 -9.50 -12.24 -1.77
CA ARG A 230 -8.08 -11.91 -1.56
C ARG A 230 -7.20 -12.94 -2.27
N THR A 231 -6.12 -12.48 -2.88
CA THR A 231 -5.13 -13.37 -3.48
C THR A 231 -4.35 -14.10 -2.40
N PHE A 232 -4.19 -15.42 -2.56
CA PHE A 232 -3.28 -16.21 -1.75
C PHE A 232 -1.84 -15.68 -1.86
N ARG A 233 -1.14 -15.60 -0.74
CA ARG A 233 0.30 -15.27 -0.68
C ARG A 233 0.97 -16.33 0.17
N PHE A 234 2.11 -16.80 -0.30
CA PHE A 234 3.00 -17.63 0.51
C PHE A 234 3.66 -16.74 1.56
N GLU A 235 3.63 -17.16 2.83
CA GLU A 235 4.28 -16.45 3.92
C GLU A 235 5.62 -17.13 4.23
N GLU A 236 6.68 -16.35 4.40
CA GLU A 236 8.04 -16.85 4.62
C GLU A 236 8.14 -17.68 5.91
N GLY A 237 7.41 -17.29 6.96
CA GLY A 237 7.36 -18.02 8.23
C GLY A 237 6.87 -19.47 8.11
N TRP A 238 6.22 -19.84 7.00
CA TRP A 238 5.79 -21.23 6.75
C TRP A 238 6.95 -22.19 6.53
N ILE A 239 8.12 -21.69 6.09
CA ILE A 239 9.29 -22.53 5.81
C ILE A 239 9.83 -23.18 7.10
N GLY A 240 9.68 -22.50 8.24
CA GLY A 240 10.10 -23.01 9.55
C GLY A 240 9.11 -23.98 10.22
N CYS A 241 7.90 -24.15 9.67
CA CYS A 241 6.89 -25.02 10.25
C CYS A 241 7.01 -26.46 9.75
N GLU A 242 7.21 -27.42 10.65
CA GLU A 242 7.29 -28.85 10.27
C GLU A 242 5.97 -29.35 9.64
N ASP A 243 4.83 -28.82 10.07
CA ASP A 243 3.51 -29.12 9.50
C ASP A 243 3.45 -28.85 7.98
N VAL A 244 4.11 -27.78 7.52
CA VAL A 244 4.13 -27.39 6.09
C VAL A 244 4.92 -28.42 5.28
N ARG A 245 5.99 -28.99 5.85
CA ARG A 245 6.75 -30.08 5.21
C ARG A 245 5.89 -31.34 5.09
N GLN A 246 5.14 -31.69 6.13
CA GLN A 246 4.22 -32.83 6.09
C GLN A 246 3.12 -32.64 5.04
N VAL A 247 2.50 -31.45 4.98
CA VAL A 247 1.50 -31.11 3.95
C VAL A 247 2.10 -31.23 2.56
N THR A 248 3.33 -30.72 2.37
CA THR A 248 4.02 -30.78 1.08
C THR A 248 4.29 -32.22 0.64
N ARG A 249 4.80 -33.07 1.56
CA ARG A 249 5.07 -34.49 1.28
C ARG A 249 3.80 -35.22 0.84
N LYS A 250 2.71 -35.09 1.61
CA LYS A 250 1.40 -35.70 1.29
C LYS A 250 0.88 -35.28 -0.08
N VAL A 251 1.01 -33.99 -0.44
CA VAL A 251 0.59 -33.51 -1.76
C VAL A 251 1.49 -34.06 -2.87
N TRP A 252 2.79 -34.22 -2.60
CA TRP A 252 3.73 -34.74 -3.58
C TRP A 252 3.57 -36.23 -3.86
N GLU A 253 2.90 -36.97 -2.99
CA GLU A 253 2.52 -38.37 -3.20
C GLU A 253 1.29 -38.53 -4.10
N ILE A 254 0.47 -37.49 -4.26
CA ILE A 254 -0.77 -37.56 -5.08
C ILE A 254 -0.41 -37.86 -6.55
N PRO A 255 -0.93 -38.93 -7.17
CA PRO A 255 -0.67 -39.23 -8.56
C PRO A 255 -1.33 -38.19 -9.48
N VAL A 256 -0.57 -37.65 -10.42
CA VAL A 256 -1.05 -36.74 -11.47
C VAL A 256 -0.58 -37.25 -12.81
N VAL A 257 -1.50 -37.42 -13.74
CA VAL A 257 -1.25 -37.90 -15.11
C VAL A 257 -1.09 -36.70 -16.05
N GLY A 258 -0.14 -36.75 -16.98
CA GLY A 258 0.13 -35.72 -17.97
C GLY A 258 1.64 -35.56 -18.25
N SER A 259 2.00 -34.54 -19.04
CA SER A 259 3.41 -34.20 -19.28
C SER A 259 4.13 -33.81 -17.99
N VAL A 260 5.46 -33.93 -17.95
CA VAL A 260 6.28 -33.60 -16.76
C VAL A 260 5.98 -32.19 -16.25
N THR A 261 5.94 -31.21 -17.15
CA THR A 261 5.62 -29.81 -16.83
C THR A 261 4.18 -29.66 -16.31
N PHE A 262 3.22 -30.37 -16.92
CA PHE A 262 1.84 -30.36 -16.45
C PHE A 262 1.71 -30.95 -15.04
N ARG A 263 2.37 -32.08 -14.77
CA ARG A 263 2.41 -32.73 -13.45
C ARG A 263 2.95 -31.79 -12.39
N MET A 264 4.05 -31.09 -12.69
CA MET A 264 4.65 -30.11 -11.79
C MET A 264 3.68 -28.95 -11.49
N VAL A 265 3.11 -28.32 -12.51
CA VAL A 265 2.17 -27.20 -12.34
C VAL A 265 0.92 -27.61 -11.56
N GLN A 266 0.37 -28.80 -11.83
CA GLN A 266 -0.80 -29.29 -11.11
C GLN A 266 -0.49 -29.61 -9.65
N LYS A 267 0.64 -30.28 -9.36
CA LYS A 267 1.08 -30.54 -7.99
C LYS A 267 1.28 -29.23 -7.22
N GLN A 268 1.89 -28.21 -7.83
CA GLN A 268 1.99 -26.87 -7.23
C GLN A 268 0.61 -26.26 -6.95
N LYS A 269 -0.35 -26.33 -7.89
CA LYS A 269 -1.71 -25.83 -7.69
C LYS A 269 -2.46 -26.54 -6.57
N ILE A 270 -2.24 -27.84 -6.40
CA ILE A 270 -2.81 -28.63 -5.31
C ILE A 270 -2.16 -28.20 -4.00
N LEU A 271 -0.82 -28.11 -3.97
CA LEU A 271 -0.06 -27.70 -2.79
C LEU A 271 -0.53 -26.33 -2.26
N LEU A 272 -0.66 -25.35 -3.15
CA LEU A 272 -1.14 -24.01 -2.78
C LEU A 272 -2.53 -24.03 -2.16
N ARG A 273 -3.44 -24.92 -2.63
CA ARG A 273 -4.78 -25.08 -2.04
C ARG A 273 -4.71 -25.71 -0.65
N HIS A 274 -3.90 -26.74 -0.47
CA HIS A 274 -3.72 -27.40 0.82
C HIS A 274 -3.07 -26.44 1.83
N LEU A 275 -2.04 -25.69 1.44
CA LEU A 275 -1.42 -24.66 2.28
C LEU A 275 -2.39 -23.53 2.63
N ALA A 276 -3.26 -23.12 1.70
CA ALA A 276 -4.30 -22.13 2.00
C ALA A 276 -5.30 -22.63 3.04
N ASN A 277 -5.71 -23.90 2.94
CA ASN A 277 -6.62 -24.48 3.92
C ASN A 277 -5.93 -24.69 5.27
N TRP A 278 -4.70 -25.21 5.28
CA TRP A 278 -3.88 -25.33 6.48
C TRP A 278 -3.70 -23.98 7.16
N HIS A 279 -3.32 -22.93 6.43
CA HIS A 279 -3.19 -21.58 6.99
C HIS A 279 -4.48 -21.08 7.64
N ARG A 280 -5.63 -21.31 6.99
CA ARG A 280 -6.93 -20.93 7.54
C ARG A 280 -7.25 -21.68 8.84
N LEU A 281 -6.90 -22.97 8.93
CA LEU A 281 -7.13 -23.79 10.11
C LEU A 281 -6.14 -23.44 11.24
N SER A 282 -4.85 -23.32 10.93
CA SER A 282 -3.81 -23.10 11.93
C SER A 282 -3.70 -21.66 12.42
N PHE A 283 -3.96 -20.66 11.58
CA PHE A 283 -3.87 -19.24 11.96
C PHE A 283 -5.23 -18.56 12.11
N GLY A 284 -6.30 -19.15 11.58
CA GLY A 284 -7.65 -18.57 11.69
C GLY A 284 -8.22 -18.64 13.11
N PHE A 285 -7.85 -19.68 13.87
CA PHE A 285 -8.28 -19.88 15.26
C PHE A 285 -7.22 -19.50 16.29
N LEU A 286 -6.03 -19.05 15.87
CA LEU A 286 -4.88 -18.79 16.75
C LEU A 286 -5.23 -17.87 17.94
N LYS A 287 -6.02 -16.81 17.69
CA LYS A 287 -6.48 -15.91 18.76
C LYS A 287 -7.40 -16.61 19.76
N GLY A 288 -8.30 -17.47 19.28
CA GLY A 288 -9.18 -18.26 20.13
C GLY A 288 -8.39 -19.28 20.96
N GLU A 289 -7.45 -19.99 20.34
CA GLU A 289 -6.58 -20.94 21.03
C GLU A 289 -5.72 -20.26 22.10
N ILE A 290 -5.14 -19.08 21.82
CA ILE A 290 -4.39 -18.30 22.81
C ILE A 290 -5.30 -17.92 24.01
N GLU A 291 -6.53 -17.47 23.75
CA GLU A 291 -7.48 -17.09 24.79
C GLU A 291 -7.95 -18.31 25.61
N ASP A 292 -8.14 -19.45 24.96
CA ASP A 292 -8.50 -20.73 25.60
C ASP A 292 -7.38 -21.22 26.50
N ARG A 293 -6.13 -21.22 26.04
CA ARG A 293 -4.97 -21.61 26.84
C ARG A 293 -4.72 -20.64 28.00
N ARG A 294 -4.95 -19.33 27.82
CA ARG A 294 -4.93 -18.35 28.92
C ARG A 294 -5.99 -18.63 29.98
N ARG A 295 -7.21 -18.98 29.56
CA ARG A 295 -8.28 -19.37 30.49
C ARG A 295 -7.94 -20.66 31.25
N GLN A 296 -7.39 -21.65 30.56
CA GLN A 296 -6.93 -22.90 31.17
C GLN A 296 -5.83 -22.65 32.20
N LEU A 297 -4.84 -21.81 31.86
CA LEU A 297 -3.76 -21.42 32.76
C LEU A 297 -4.30 -20.70 34.01
N ALA A 298 -5.21 -19.75 33.83
CA ALA A 298 -5.85 -19.05 34.94
C ALA A 298 -6.65 -20.01 35.86
N HIS A 299 -7.30 -21.03 35.29
CA HIS A 299 -8.00 -22.05 36.05
C HIS A 299 -7.03 -22.89 36.90
N ILE A 300 -5.95 -23.41 36.30
CA ILE A 300 -4.92 -24.20 36.98
C ILE A 300 -4.30 -23.40 38.14
N GLN A 301 -3.94 -22.13 37.88
CA GLN A 301 -3.36 -21.25 38.89
C GLN A 301 -4.34 -20.92 40.02
N SER A 302 -5.63 -20.79 39.71
CA SER A 302 -6.65 -20.63 40.74
C SER A 302 -6.78 -21.87 41.64
N GLN A 303 -6.56 -23.08 41.13
CA GLN A 303 -6.58 -24.30 41.95
C GLN A 303 -5.32 -24.41 42.81
N LEU A 304 -4.14 -24.09 42.25
CA LEU A 304 -2.87 -24.04 43.00
C LEU A 304 -2.94 -23.09 44.22
N ASN A 305 -3.70 -22.00 44.12
CA ASN A 305 -3.88 -21.02 45.19
C ASN A 305 -4.85 -21.47 46.30
N ARG A 306 -5.62 -22.56 46.12
CA ARG A 306 -6.65 -23.00 47.08
C ARG A 306 -6.15 -23.91 48.19
N GLY A 307 -4.84 -24.08 48.34
CA GLY A 307 -4.25 -24.87 49.44
C GLY A 307 -4.44 -26.37 49.24
N LEU A 308 -3.79 -26.92 48.22
CA LEU A 308 -3.79 -28.35 47.90
C LEU A 308 -2.75 -29.13 48.75
N ASN A 309 -3.07 -30.38 49.03
CA ASN A 309 -2.19 -31.46 49.49
C ASN A 309 -1.02 -31.70 48.52
N SER A 310 0.09 -32.23 49.05
CA SER A 310 1.41 -32.23 48.38
C SER A 310 1.44 -32.98 47.03
N GLU A 311 0.73 -34.10 46.91
CA GLU A 311 0.68 -34.89 45.65
C GLU A 311 -0.15 -34.19 44.56
N ASP A 312 -1.35 -33.69 44.92
CA ASP A 312 -2.19 -32.95 43.98
C ASP A 312 -1.49 -31.68 43.48
N ARG A 313 -0.77 -30.98 44.37
CA ARG A 313 0.00 -29.79 44.00
C ARG A 313 1.06 -30.07 42.95
N PHE A 314 1.72 -31.22 42.99
CA PHE A 314 2.73 -31.60 41.99
C PHE A 314 2.10 -31.81 40.61
N LEU A 315 0.96 -32.52 40.54
CA LEU A 315 0.24 -32.77 39.29
C LEU A 315 -0.24 -31.46 38.63
N TRP A 316 -0.75 -30.50 39.41
CA TRP A 316 -1.17 -29.20 38.90
C TRP A 316 0.01 -28.33 38.43
N LEU A 317 1.19 -28.45 39.05
CA LEU A 317 2.41 -27.76 38.59
C LEU A 317 2.93 -28.30 37.27
N GLU A 318 2.87 -29.62 37.06
CA GLU A 318 3.21 -30.25 35.78
C GLU A 318 2.26 -29.79 34.66
N GLN A 319 0.96 -29.70 34.96
CA GLN A 319 -0.03 -29.16 34.02
C GLN A 319 0.18 -27.66 33.74
N ASP A 320 0.52 -26.84 34.75
CA ASP A 320 0.85 -25.41 34.57
C ASP A 320 2.06 -25.25 33.62
N ALA A 321 3.11 -26.05 33.83
CA ALA A 321 4.29 -26.04 32.97
C ALA A 321 3.97 -26.43 31.51
N GLY A 322 3.17 -27.48 31.31
CA GLY A 322 2.74 -27.92 29.97
C GLY A 322 1.92 -26.86 29.24
N VAL A 323 0.92 -26.25 29.91
CA VAL A 323 0.08 -25.21 29.30
C VAL A 323 0.87 -23.94 29.02
N ARG A 324 1.85 -23.58 29.86
CA ARG A 324 2.77 -22.45 29.58
C ARG A 324 3.61 -22.69 28.34
N GLN A 325 4.17 -23.89 28.19
CA GLN A 325 4.98 -24.25 27.01
C GLN A 325 4.14 -24.19 25.72
N GLU A 326 2.90 -24.70 25.75
CA GLU A 326 1.99 -24.60 24.61
C GLU A 326 1.62 -23.15 24.29
N LEU A 327 1.35 -22.34 25.32
CA LEU A 327 1.02 -20.92 25.16
C LEU A 327 2.20 -20.13 24.58
N ASP A 328 3.43 -20.39 25.04
CA ASP A 328 4.65 -19.76 24.50
C ASP A 328 4.81 -20.09 23.00
N GLY A 329 4.62 -21.35 22.61
CA GLY A 329 4.67 -21.75 21.20
C GLY A 329 3.59 -21.09 20.32
N LEU A 330 2.38 -20.86 20.85
CA LEU A 330 1.32 -20.13 20.14
C LEU A 330 1.64 -18.63 20.00
N LEU A 331 2.21 -18.02 21.04
CA LEU A 331 2.61 -16.61 21.04
C LEU A 331 3.78 -16.35 20.09
N GLU A 332 4.75 -17.26 20.01
CA GLU A 332 5.85 -17.19 19.04
C GLU A 332 5.35 -17.23 17.59
N LYS A 333 4.37 -18.11 17.30
CA LYS A 333 3.71 -18.16 15.97
C LYS A 333 2.98 -16.86 15.65
N GLU A 334 2.31 -16.24 16.62
CA GLU A 334 1.66 -14.94 16.45
C GLU A 334 2.69 -13.83 16.20
N GLU A 335 3.80 -13.82 16.93
CA GLU A 335 4.86 -12.83 16.79
C GLU A 335 5.53 -12.90 15.41
N LEU A 336 5.94 -14.09 14.97
CA LEU A 336 6.52 -14.30 13.63
C LEU A 336 5.60 -13.77 12.53
N TYR A 337 4.30 -14.03 12.66
CA TYR A 337 3.29 -13.55 11.71
C TYR A 337 3.20 -12.01 11.65
N TRP A 338 3.24 -11.32 12.79
CA TRP A 338 3.17 -9.85 12.83
C TRP A 338 4.50 -9.17 12.49
N ALA A 339 5.63 -9.77 12.87
CA ALA A 339 6.97 -9.27 12.56
C ALA A 339 7.16 -9.17 11.04
N GLN A 340 6.86 -10.25 10.30
CA GLN A 340 6.96 -10.29 8.83
C GLN A 340 6.12 -9.20 8.15
N ARG A 341 4.92 -8.92 8.68
CA ARG A 341 3.98 -7.91 8.13
C ARG A 341 4.38 -6.47 8.44
N SER A 342 5.07 -6.23 9.54
CA SER A 342 5.62 -4.92 9.86
C SER A 342 6.79 -4.55 8.93
N LYS A 343 7.54 -5.56 8.44
CA LYS A 343 8.87 -5.47 7.79
C LYS A 343 9.87 -4.59 8.55
N GLN A 344 9.76 -4.50 9.87
CA GLN A 344 10.79 -3.91 10.71
C GLN A 344 11.85 -4.99 10.96
N ARG A 345 13.10 -4.73 10.59
CA ARG A 345 14.20 -5.71 10.69
C ARG A 345 14.93 -5.68 12.04
N TRP A 346 14.77 -4.64 12.85
CA TRP A 346 15.58 -4.40 14.05
C TRP A 346 14.69 -3.96 15.22
N LEU A 347 14.71 -4.72 16.30
CA LEU A 347 14.31 -4.30 17.65
C LEU A 347 15.43 -4.76 18.58
N GLU A 348 16.25 -3.83 19.02
CA GLU A 348 17.40 -4.08 19.91
C GLU A 348 17.03 -4.10 21.40
N VAL A 349 15.74 -4.04 21.74
CA VAL A 349 15.30 -4.11 23.13
C VAL A 349 14.13 -5.08 23.22
N GLY A 350 14.39 -6.19 23.91
CA GLY A 350 13.43 -7.23 24.19
C GLY A 350 12.24 -6.71 24.99
N ASP A 351 11.07 -6.81 24.37
CA ASP A 351 9.87 -7.26 25.06
C ASP A 351 8.86 -7.74 24.02
N ARG A 352 8.18 -8.86 24.30
CA ARG A 352 7.22 -9.54 23.40
C ARG A 352 6.04 -8.61 23.09
N ASN A 353 6.15 -7.79 22.04
CA ASN A 353 5.21 -6.70 21.79
C ASN A 353 4.45 -6.87 20.47
N THR A 354 3.63 -7.93 20.39
CA THR A 354 2.70 -8.17 19.27
C THR A 354 1.79 -6.97 18.99
N LYS A 355 1.46 -6.17 20.02
CA LYS A 355 0.71 -4.90 19.89
C LYS A 355 1.48 -3.84 19.11
N PHE A 356 2.79 -3.70 19.32
CA PHE A 356 3.64 -2.79 18.56
C PHE A 356 3.73 -3.20 17.08
N PHE A 357 3.98 -4.48 16.81
CA PHE A 357 4.02 -4.98 15.42
C PHE A 357 2.67 -4.85 14.73
N HIS A 358 1.57 -5.14 15.44
CA HIS A 358 0.20 -4.92 14.95
C HIS A 358 -0.06 -3.44 14.63
N ARG A 359 0.32 -2.52 15.52
CA ARG A 359 0.21 -1.06 15.28
C ARG A 359 1.02 -0.65 14.05
N SER A 360 2.28 -1.06 13.97
CA SER A 360 3.17 -0.74 12.86
C SER A 360 2.66 -1.28 11.51
N ALA A 361 2.20 -2.53 11.47
CA ALA A 361 1.62 -3.15 10.28
C ALA A 361 0.32 -2.43 9.85
N THR A 362 -0.51 -2.02 10.82
CA THR A 362 -1.76 -1.27 10.56
C THR A 362 -1.46 0.12 10.00
N ILE A 363 -0.54 0.87 10.61
CA ILE A 363 -0.11 2.20 10.15
C ILE A 363 0.46 2.10 8.72
N ARG A 364 1.33 1.12 8.46
CA ARG A 364 1.90 0.88 7.13
C ARG A 364 0.83 0.53 6.10
N SER A 365 -0.09 -0.38 6.43
CA SER A 365 -1.19 -0.75 5.55
C SER A 365 -2.10 0.44 5.23
N ARG A 366 -2.27 1.36 6.18
CA ARG A 366 -3.06 2.59 5.99
C ARG A 366 -2.30 3.59 5.12
N ARG A 367 -1.01 3.83 5.37
CA ARG A 367 -0.16 4.74 4.58
C ARG A 367 -0.02 4.31 3.12
N ASN A 368 0.06 3.00 2.86
CA ASN A 368 0.19 2.46 1.51
C ASN A 368 -1.15 2.27 0.79
N LYS A 369 -2.27 2.66 1.40
CA LYS A 369 -3.59 2.58 0.78
C LYS A 369 -3.72 3.69 -0.26
N ILE A 370 -3.99 3.31 -1.50
CA ILE A 370 -4.29 4.23 -2.60
C ILE A 370 -5.74 4.66 -2.43
N VAL A 371 -5.96 5.84 -1.85
CA VAL A 371 -7.31 6.34 -1.54
C VAL A 371 -7.86 7.20 -2.69
N ALA A 372 -6.98 7.94 -3.37
CA ALA A 372 -7.36 8.81 -4.46
C ALA A 372 -6.27 8.85 -5.53
N LEU A 373 -6.67 9.12 -6.77
CA LEU A 373 -5.79 9.46 -7.88
C LEU A 373 -6.20 10.80 -8.47
N ILE A 374 -5.26 11.50 -9.07
CA ILE A 374 -5.55 12.68 -9.88
C ILE A 374 -5.59 12.21 -11.33
N ASP A 375 -6.67 12.53 -12.03
CA ASP A 375 -6.80 12.22 -13.46
C ASP A 375 -6.00 13.19 -14.34
N THR A 376 -5.98 12.93 -15.65
CA THR A 376 -5.29 13.80 -16.62
C THR A 376 -5.91 15.19 -16.74
N ALA A 377 -7.13 15.38 -16.27
CA ALA A 377 -7.82 16.68 -16.20
C ALA A 377 -7.59 17.42 -14.86
N GLY A 378 -6.80 16.86 -13.94
CA GLY A 378 -6.51 17.45 -12.64
C GLY A 378 -7.60 17.22 -11.57
N SER A 379 -8.61 16.42 -11.86
CA SER A 379 -9.69 16.09 -10.93
C SER A 379 -9.32 14.93 -10.01
N ILE A 380 -9.72 15.03 -8.74
CA ILE A 380 -9.46 13.99 -7.74
C ILE A 380 -10.51 12.90 -7.85
N VAL A 381 -10.08 11.70 -8.22
CA VAL A 381 -10.90 10.49 -8.29
C VAL A 381 -10.72 9.68 -7.01
N THR A 382 -11.80 9.49 -6.26
CA THR A 382 -11.84 8.70 -5.01
C THR A 382 -12.62 7.39 -5.14
N ASN A 383 -13.34 7.20 -6.25
CA ASN A 383 -14.11 5.99 -6.49
C ASN A 383 -13.18 4.79 -6.75
N SER A 384 -13.35 3.70 -5.99
CA SER A 384 -12.49 2.52 -6.07
C SER A 384 -12.53 1.82 -7.43
N ASP A 385 -13.70 1.72 -8.08
CA ASP A 385 -13.82 1.08 -9.39
C ASP A 385 -13.15 1.95 -10.46
N ARG A 386 -13.32 3.28 -10.39
CA ARG A 386 -12.64 4.19 -11.33
C ARG A 386 -11.13 4.20 -11.14
N ILE A 387 -10.63 4.13 -9.89
CA ILE A 387 -9.20 3.98 -9.60
C ILE A 387 -8.67 2.68 -10.23
N GLU A 388 -9.39 1.56 -10.10
CA GLU A 388 -9.02 0.29 -10.73
C GLU A 388 -8.95 0.41 -12.26
N GLU A 389 -9.96 1.03 -12.88
CA GLU A 389 -10.00 1.29 -14.33
C GLU A 389 -8.85 2.16 -14.79
N MET A 390 -8.52 3.24 -14.07
CA MET A 390 -7.39 4.11 -14.43
C MET A 390 -6.06 3.35 -14.44
N PHE A 391 -5.85 2.44 -13.48
CA PHE A 391 -4.68 1.56 -13.49
C PHE A 391 -4.72 0.61 -14.70
N LEU A 392 -5.87 0.00 -14.98
CA LEU A 392 -6.02 -0.89 -16.14
C LEU A 392 -5.72 -0.15 -17.45
N GLU A 393 -6.29 1.03 -17.66
CA GLU A 393 -6.07 1.89 -18.82
C GLU A 393 -4.56 2.22 -18.96
N HIS A 394 -3.91 2.63 -17.88
CA HIS A 394 -2.48 2.96 -17.88
C HIS A 394 -1.60 1.77 -18.29
N PHE A 395 -1.81 0.60 -17.69
CA PHE A 395 -0.98 -0.57 -17.99
C PHE A 395 -1.31 -1.21 -19.34
N LEU A 396 -2.57 -1.16 -19.79
CA LEU A 396 -2.94 -1.56 -21.15
C LEU A 396 -2.19 -0.71 -22.18
N GLU A 397 -2.12 0.60 -21.97
CA GLU A 397 -1.38 1.51 -22.85
C GLU A 397 0.13 1.31 -22.75
N LEU A 398 0.66 0.97 -21.56
CA LEU A 398 2.08 0.67 -21.38
C LEU A 398 2.53 -0.59 -22.14
N PHE A 399 1.71 -1.64 -22.11
CA PHE A 399 1.96 -2.93 -22.79
C PHE A 399 1.39 -2.98 -24.22
N LYS A 400 1.05 -1.83 -24.79
CA LYS A 400 0.65 -1.68 -26.18
C LYS A 400 1.88 -1.31 -27.01
N CYS A 401 2.14 -2.07 -28.07
CA CYS A 401 3.25 -1.74 -28.96
C CYS A 401 2.94 -0.45 -29.74
N LYS A 402 3.78 0.58 -29.58
CA LYS A 402 3.73 1.81 -30.39
C LYS A 402 4.72 1.68 -31.53
N GLY A 403 4.27 1.11 -32.64
CA GLY A 403 5.04 1.01 -33.86
C GLY A 403 4.38 0.02 -34.82
N SER A 404 3.74 0.54 -35.86
CA SER A 404 3.48 -0.26 -37.05
C SER A 404 4.81 -0.68 -37.64
N SER A 405 4.94 -1.96 -37.98
CA SER A 405 6.04 -2.54 -38.75
C SER A 405 6.16 -1.99 -40.18
N GLU A 406 5.47 -0.89 -40.51
CA GLU A 406 5.36 -0.35 -41.88
C GLU A 406 6.25 0.86 -42.15
N GLY A 407 7.02 1.38 -41.19
CA GLY A 407 7.75 2.64 -41.38
C GLY A 407 9.24 2.66 -41.06
N ILE A 408 9.76 1.66 -40.33
CA ILE A 408 11.20 1.55 -40.10
C ILE A 408 11.68 0.48 -41.08
N GLY A 409 12.51 0.86 -42.05
CA GLY A 409 13.21 -0.03 -42.97
C GLY A 409 14.17 -0.98 -42.24
N CYS A 410 13.65 -1.77 -41.32
CA CYS A 410 14.38 -2.77 -40.55
C CYS A 410 14.67 -3.99 -41.44
N GLY A 411 13.95 -4.14 -42.56
CA GLY A 411 14.27 -5.10 -43.61
C GLY A 411 15.69 -4.92 -44.14
N SER A 412 16.14 -3.68 -44.40
CA SER A 412 17.50 -3.44 -44.91
C SER A 412 18.55 -3.55 -43.80
N SER A 413 18.36 -2.97 -42.61
CA SER A 413 19.36 -3.05 -41.54
C SER A 413 19.52 -4.45 -40.95
N VAL A 414 18.44 -5.24 -40.83
CA VAL A 414 18.50 -6.62 -40.29
C VAL A 414 18.94 -7.62 -41.37
N GLN A 415 18.72 -7.36 -42.66
CA GLN A 415 19.30 -8.15 -43.74
C GLN A 415 20.76 -7.79 -44.03
N GLN A 416 21.18 -6.53 -43.80
CA GLN A 416 22.58 -6.10 -43.90
C GLN A 416 23.47 -6.63 -42.77
N LEU A 417 22.89 -7.05 -41.63
CA LEU A 417 23.57 -7.88 -40.64
C LEU A 417 24.07 -9.23 -41.20
N ARG A 418 23.58 -9.70 -42.36
CA ARG A 418 24.19 -10.85 -43.05
C ARG A 418 25.37 -10.50 -43.95
N GLY A 419 25.56 -9.21 -44.28
CA GLY A 419 26.44 -8.77 -45.38
C GLY A 419 27.81 -8.22 -44.96
N GLY A 420 28.05 -7.99 -43.68
CA GLY A 420 29.32 -7.48 -43.18
C GLY A 420 29.52 -7.90 -41.73
N SER A 421 30.49 -8.78 -41.50
CA SER A 421 30.76 -9.53 -40.28
C SER A 421 29.70 -10.57 -39.93
N GLU A 422 30.16 -11.80 -39.66
CA GLU A 422 29.39 -12.77 -38.89
C GLU A 422 28.76 -12.03 -37.70
N VAL A 423 27.42 -12.09 -37.55
CA VAL A 423 26.79 -11.67 -36.30
C VAL A 423 27.23 -12.68 -35.25
N GLY A 424 28.44 -12.49 -34.75
CA GLY A 424 28.99 -13.22 -33.63
C GLY A 424 28.10 -12.87 -32.45
N VAL A 425 27.23 -13.80 -32.06
CA VAL A 425 26.70 -13.76 -30.71
C VAL A 425 27.92 -13.85 -29.80
N ASP A 426 28.07 -12.91 -28.87
CA ASP A 426 29.08 -12.97 -27.84
C ASP A 426 29.13 -14.44 -27.31
N PRO A 427 30.26 -15.15 -27.53
CA PRO A 427 30.37 -16.57 -27.19
C PRO A 427 30.03 -16.83 -25.72
N ASP A 428 30.22 -15.86 -24.84
CA ASP A 428 29.89 -15.94 -23.42
C ASP A 428 28.39 -15.89 -23.15
N LEU A 429 27.64 -15.07 -23.89
CA LEU A 429 26.17 -15.03 -23.82
C LEU A 429 25.57 -16.33 -24.32
N LEU A 430 26.11 -16.88 -25.42
CA LEU A 430 25.68 -18.16 -25.95
C LEU A 430 25.98 -19.30 -24.96
N LYS A 431 27.16 -19.29 -24.33
CA LYS A 431 27.57 -20.24 -23.30
C LYS A 431 26.75 -20.10 -22.01
N MET A 432 26.36 -18.90 -21.64
CA MET A 432 25.53 -18.62 -20.47
C MET A 432 24.08 -19.07 -20.68
N VAL A 433 23.53 -18.86 -21.87
CA VAL A 433 22.23 -19.43 -22.25
C VAL A 433 22.33 -20.95 -22.30
N LYS A 434 23.35 -21.53 -22.96
CA LYS A 434 23.59 -22.98 -23.03
C LYS A 434 23.81 -23.64 -21.66
N SER A 435 24.50 -23.00 -20.72
CA SER A 435 24.78 -23.56 -19.37
C SER A 435 23.56 -23.67 -18.46
N ARG A 436 22.42 -23.07 -18.85
CA ARG A 436 21.14 -23.13 -18.14
C ARG A 436 20.09 -23.99 -18.87
N LEU A 437 20.46 -24.57 -20.02
CA LEU A 437 19.66 -25.49 -20.81
C LEU A 437 20.10 -26.93 -20.56
N THR A 438 19.21 -27.91 -20.70
CA THR A 438 19.56 -29.33 -20.56
C THR A 438 20.45 -29.82 -21.72
N GLU A 439 21.25 -30.87 -21.54
CA GLU A 439 22.12 -31.42 -22.61
C GLU A 439 21.35 -31.74 -23.91
N GLU A 440 20.14 -32.29 -23.82
CA GLU A 440 19.25 -32.52 -24.97
C GLU A 440 18.83 -31.22 -25.70
N GLN A 441 18.72 -30.11 -24.99
CA GLN A 441 18.35 -28.81 -25.55
C GLN A 441 19.52 -28.11 -26.26
N CYS A 442 20.75 -28.41 -25.82
CA CYS A 442 21.99 -27.98 -26.46
C CYS A 442 22.26 -28.73 -27.77
N GLN A 443 21.88 -30.02 -27.86
CA GLN A 443 22.03 -30.82 -29.08
C GLN A 443 21.19 -30.28 -30.27
N GLU A 444 20.07 -29.59 -30.02
CA GLU A 444 19.28 -28.93 -31.08
C GLU A 444 19.84 -27.55 -31.51
N LEU A 445 20.87 -27.02 -30.83
CA LEU A 445 21.52 -25.74 -31.13
C LEU A 445 22.78 -25.87 -32.01
N ASP A 446 23.16 -27.08 -32.40
CA ASP A 446 24.39 -27.33 -33.16
C ASP A 446 24.18 -27.17 -34.68
N ARG A 447 24.39 -25.93 -35.15
CA ARG A 447 25.09 -25.66 -36.42
C ARG A 447 26.19 -24.62 -36.16
N PRO A 448 27.33 -24.74 -36.85
CA PRO A 448 28.60 -24.19 -36.39
C PRO A 448 28.60 -22.66 -36.53
N PHE A 449 28.75 -21.97 -35.40
CA PHE A 449 29.32 -20.63 -35.38
C PHE A 449 30.79 -20.81 -35.06
N THR A 450 31.63 -20.33 -35.97
CA THR A 450 33.07 -20.52 -36.05
C THR A 450 33.77 -20.09 -34.77
N ALA A 451 34.74 -20.91 -34.38
CA ALA A 451 35.45 -20.85 -33.12
C ALA A 451 36.70 -20.01 -33.27
N GLU A 452 36.74 -18.83 -32.64
CA GLU A 452 37.98 -18.15 -32.31
C GLU A 452 37.82 -17.37 -30.97
N GLU A 453 38.39 -17.99 -29.94
CA GLU A 453 39.13 -17.39 -28.82
C GLU A 453 38.42 -16.61 -27.68
N ASN A 454 38.44 -17.27 -26.51
CA ASN A 454 38.63 -16.78 -25.13
C ASN A 454 37.53 -15.96 -24.39
N GLY A 455 36.88 -16.65 -23.45
CA GLY A 455 36.88 -16.22 -22.03
C GLY A 455 35.59 -15.69 -21.41
N PHE A 456 34.89 -16.57 -20.67
CA PHE A 456 33.89 -16.23 -19.63
C PHE A 456 34.30 -14.96 -18.86
N VAL A 457 33.41 -13.99 -18.66
CA VAL A 457 33.69 -12.88 -17.72
C VAL A 457 32.96 -13.01 -16.38
N PRO A 458 33.56 -13.68 -15.38
CA PRO A 458 33.66 -13.17 -14.02
C PRO A 458 34.77 -12.11 -13.98
N SER A 459 34.40 -10.82 -14.01
CA SER A 459 35.26 -9.64 -13.68
C SER A 459 34.75 -8.28 -14.19
N ARG A 460 33.54 -8.13 -14.78
CA ARG A 460 32.97 -6.79 -15.01
C ARG A 460 32.33 -6.28 -13.74
N ILE A 461 33.10 -5.54 -12.97
CA ILE A 461 32.57 -4.82 -11.80
C ILE A 461 31.94 -3.54 -12.35
N ILE A 462 30.85 -3.06 -11.74
CA ILE A 462 30.26 -1.76 -12.09
C ILE A 462 31.32 -0.63 -12.06
N SER A 463 32.39 -0.81 -11.27
CA SER A 463 33.55 0.08 -11.22
C SER A 463 34.23 0.28 -12.57
N ASP A 464 34.26 -0.70 -13.47
CA ASP A 464 34.96 -0.59 -14.75
C ASP A 464 34.20 0.36 -15.69
N ASN A 465 32.87 0.24 -15.70
CA ASN A 465 32.00 1.19 -16.42
C ASN A 465 32.08 2.60 -15.81
N ILE A 466 32.24 2.70 -14.48
CA ILE A 466 32.46 3.98 -13.79
C ILE A 466 33.80 4.58 -14.21
N MET A 467 34.86 3.78 -14.30
CA MET A 467 36.20 4.22 -14.67
C MET A 467 36.24 4.71 -16.12
N ILE A 468 35.67 3.94 -17.06
CA ILE A 468 35.53 4.36 -18.46
C ILE A 468 34.71 5.65 -18.58
N ALA A 469 33.59 5.76 -17.86
CA ALA A 469 32.80 6.98 -17.85
C ALA A 469 33.57 8.17 -17.26
N HIS A 470 34.37 7.94 -16.22
CA HIS A 470 35.21 8.97 -15.60
C HIS A 470 36.30 9.45 -16.56
N GLU A 471 36.98 8.55 -17.26
CA GLU A 471 37.99 8.88 -18.27
C GLU A 471 37.40 9.67 -19.44
N ILE A 472 36.21 9.28 -19.93
CA ILE A 472 35.49 10.04 -20.97
C ILE A 472 35.19 11.46 -20.50
N LEU A 473 34.68 11.62 -19.27
CA LEU A 473 34.35 12.93 -18.70
C LEU A 473 35.61 13.78 -18.47
N GLU A 474 36.70 13.18 -18.01
CA GLU A 474 37.99 13.86 -17.85
C GLU A 474 38.61 14.26 -19.19
N PHE A 475 38.51 13.42 -20.23
CA PHE A 475 38.91 13.77 -21.59
C PHE A 475 38.14 14.99 -22.11
N ILE A 476 36.81 14.99 -21.94
CA ILE A 476 35.94 16.12 -22.33
C ILE A 476 36.30 17.38 -21.52
N ARG A 477 36.57 17.25 -20.22
CA ARG A 477 36.99 18.38 -19.36
C ARG A 477 38.32 18.99 -19.76
N LYS A 478 39.29 18.17 -20.21
CA LYS A 478 40.61 18.64 -20.65
C LYS A 478 40.57 19.30 -22.04
N LYS A 479 39.60 18.95 -22.89
CA LYS A 479 39.43 19.49 -24.25
C LYS A 479 38.46 20.69 -24.30
N ARG A 480 38.66 21.68 -23.42
CA ARG A 480 37.86 22.93 -23.35
C ARG A 480 38.25 24.00 -24.38
N THR A 481 39.39 23.85 -25.05
CA THR A 481 39.91 24.82 -26.04
C THR A 481 40.19 24.14 -27.38
N GLY A 482 39.87 24.82 -28.49
CA GLY A 482 40.03 24.31 -29.86
C GLY A 482 38.79 24.51 -30.74
N LYS A 483 38.89 24.17 -32.03
CA LYS A 483 37.79 24.31 -33.02
C LYS A 483 36.76 23.17 -32.99
N LYS A 484 36.95 22.14 -32.15
CA LYS A 484 36.08 20.95 -32.07
C LYS A 484 35.45 20.88 -30.67
N ALA A 485 34.13 20.74 -30.61
CA ALA A 485 33.39 20.53 -29.38
C ALA A 485 33.15 19.04 -29.14
N PHE A 486 33.28 18.61 -27.89
CA PHE A 486 32.97 17.24 -27.45
C PHE A 486 31.80 17.29 -26.46
N PHE A 487 30.92 16.31 -26.52
CA PHE A 487 29.80 16.17 -25.60
C PHE A 487 29.58 14.69 -25.26
N ALA A 488 28.98 14.43 -24.11
CA ALA A 488 28.57 13.09 -23.70
C ALA A 488 27.04 13.01 -23.72
N LEU A 489 26.50 11.91 -24.26
CA LEU A 489 25.07 11.66 -24.30
C LEU A 489 24.73 10.52 -23.34
N LYS A 490 23.95 10.81 -22.29
CA LYS A 490 23.40 9.79 -21.40
C LYS A 490 22.01 9.42 -21.87
N LEU A 491 21.87 8.20 -22.38
CA LEU A 491 20.60 7.62 -22.80
C LEU A 491 20.06 6.70 -21.71
N ASP A 492 18.77 6.82 -21.41
CA ASP A 492 18.06 5.91 -20.50
C ASP A 492 16.80 5.38 -21.17
N MET A 493 16.51 4.10 -20.98
CA MET A 493 15.38 3.42 -21.59
C MET A 493 14.19 3.44 -20.64
N ASN A 494 13.20 4.28 -20.95
CA ASN A 494 11.97 4.34 -20.17
C ASN A 494 11.20 3.01 -20.25
N LYS A 495 11.02 2.32 -19.11
CA LYS A 495 10.31 1.04 -19.00
C LYS A 495 10.82 -0.02 -19.99
N ALA A 496 12.15 -0.19 -20.02
CA ALA A 496 12.87 -0.98 -21.02
C ALA A 496 12.32 -2.40 -21.24
N TYR A 497 11.99 -3.12 -20.15
CA TYR A 497 11.43 -4.47 -20.23
C TYR A 497 9.99 -4.48 -20.75
N ASP A 498 9.16 -3.51 -20.33
CA ASP A 498 7.72 -3.48 -20.62
C ASP A 498 7.42 -3.15 -22.10
N ARG A 499 8.39 -2.56 -22.81
CA ARG A 499 8.22 -2.04 -24.17
C ARG A 499 8.91 -2.84 -25.27
N VAL A 500 9.55 -3.97 -24.95
CA VAL A 500 10.19 -4.80 -25.97
C VAL A 500 9.16 -5.31 -26.98
N ASN A 501 9.34 -4.97 -28.26
CA ASN A 501 8.47 -5.46 -29.34
C ASN A 501 8.75 -6.96 -29.59
N TRP A 502 7.69 -7.78 -29.54
CA TRP A 502 7.81 -9.23 -29.72
C TRP A 502 8.18 -9.63 -31.14
N ASP A 503 7.61 -8.99 -32.16
CA ASP A 503 7.92 -9.30 -33.56
C ASP A 503 9.37 -8.96 -33.92
N PHE A 504 9.89 -7.85 -33.38
CA PHE A 504 11.30 -7.49 -33.49
C PHE A 504 12.18 -8.55 -32.83
N LEU A 505 11.91 -8.91 -31.56
CA LEU A 505 12.66 -9.93 -30.83
C LEU A 505 12.66 -11.28 -31.57
N LEU A 506 11.49 -11.73 -32.04
CA LEU A 506 11.37 -13.01 -32.75
C LEU A 506 12.07 -12.98 -34.11
N SER A 507 12.07 -11.83 -34.80
CA SER A 507 12.81 -11.67 -36.06
C SER A 507 14.31 -11.65 -35.83
N LEU A 508 14.77 -10.95 -34.79
CA LEU A 508 16.17 -10.92 -34.36
C LEU A 508 16.68 -12.34 -34.06
N LEU A 509 15.94 -13.12 -33.27
CA LEU A 509 16.32 -14.51 -32.97
C LEU A 509 16.44 -15.39 -34.24
N ARG A 510 15.57 -15.19 -35.23
CA ARG A 510 15.67 -15.93 -36.51
C ARG A 510 16.93 -15.53 -37.28
N VAL A 511 17.29 -14.26 -37.26
CA VAL A 511 18.48 -13.73 -37.95
C VAL A 511 19.76 -14.21 -37.28
N MET A 512 19.77 -14.28 -35.96
CA MET A 512 20.86 -14.87 -35.15
C MET A 512 20.98 -16.40 -35.28
N GLY A 513 20.14 -17.05 -36.10
CA GLY A 513 20.25 -18.47 -36.42
C GLY A 513 19.54 -19.43 -35.46
N PHE A 514 18.70 -18.95 -34.54
CA PHE A 514 17.92 -19.83 -33.66
C PHE A 514 16.93 -20.69 -34.45
N SER A 515 16.78 -21.95 -34.06
CA SER A 515 15.87 -22.88 -34.72
C SER A 515 14.40 -22.43 -34.61
N ARG A 516 13.56 -22.81 -35.59
CA ARG A 516 12.12 -22.47 -35.56
C ARG A 516 11.43 -22.96 -34.29
N LYS A 517 11.86 -24.09 -33.75
CA LYS A 517 11.33 -24.68 -32.52
C LYS A 517 11.63 -23.81 -31.30
N TRP A 518 12.87 -23.34 -31.17
CA TRP A 518 13.30 -22.41 -30.13
C TRP A 518 12.55 -21.08 -30.17
N VAL A 519 12.44 -20.48 -31.36
CA VAL A 519 11.67 -19.25 -31.56
C VAL A 519 10.19 -19.48 -31.21
N GLY A 520 9.64 -20.66 -31.54
CA GLY A 520 8.29 -21.06 -31.16
C GLY A 520 8.09 -21.14 -29.65
N TRP A 521 9.02 -21.72 -28.90
CA TRP A 521 8.97 -21.78 -27.44
C TRP A 521 9.06 -20.40 -26.79
N ILE A 522 9.99 -19.55 -27.25
CA ILE A 522 10.12 -18.17 -26.75
C ILE A 522 8.83 -17.39 -27.03
N ARG A 523 8.25 -17.54 -28.23
CA ARG A 523 6.96 -16.94 -28.58
C ARG A 523 5.86 -17.38 -27.62
N GLN A 524 5.76 -18.67 -27.31
CA GLN A 524 4.77 -19.15 -26.33
C GLN A 524 5.01 -18.53 -24.96
N CYS A 525 6.25 -18.52 -24.47
CA CYS A 525 6.61 -17.95 -23.16
C CYS A 525 6.23 -16.47 -23.00
N ILE A 526 6.35 -15.66 -24.05
CA ILE A 526 6.03 -14.22 -23.98
C ILE A 526 4.56 -13.92 -24.31
N THR A 527 3.90 -14.70 -25.18
CA THR A 527 2.54 -14.38 -25.67
C THR A 527 1.41 -14.98 -24.82
N THR A 528 1.62 -16.10 -24.12
CA THR A 528 0.54 -16.77 -23.36
C THR A 528 0.29 -16.17 -21.98
N VAL A 529 1.02 -15.13 -21.61
CA VAL A 529 0.97 -14.55 -20.26
C VAL A 529 -0.23 -13.61 -20.13
N SER A 530 -0.79 -13.54 -18.92
CA SER A 530 -1.84 -12.58 -18.58
C SER A 530 -1.48 -11.90 -17.27
N PHE A 531 -1.81 -10.62 -17.18
CA PHE A 531 -1.53 -9.78 -16.03
C PHE A 531 -2.82 -9.39 -15.32
N SER A 532 -2.71 -9.15 -14.03
CA SER A 532 -3.77 -8.49 -13.25
C SER A 532 -3.10 -7.60 -12.22
N ILE A 533 -3.70 -6.45 -11.96
CA ILE A 533 -3.14 -5.43 -11.09
C ILE A 533 -3.71 -5.64 -9.69
N LEU A 534 -2.88 -5.47 -8.67
CA LEU A 534 -3.31 -5.48 -7.28
C LEU A 534 -3.49 -4.05 -6.77
N VAL A 535 -4.73 -3.57 -6.73
CA VAL A 535 -5.08 -2.25 -6.17
C VAL A 535 -5.60 -2.44 -4.75
N ASN A 536 -4.89 -1.89 -3.76
CA ASN A 536 -5.27 -2.02 -2.33
C ASN A 536 -5.51 -3.46 -1.85
N GLY A 537 -4.74 -4.41 -2.41
CA GLY A 537 -4.84 -5.84 -2.11
C GLY A 537 -5.97 -6.58 -2.84
N GLN A 538 -6.69 -5.90 -3.73
CA GLN A 538 -7.73 -6.49 -4.58
C GLN A 538 -7.20 -6.69 -6.00
N ARG A 539 -7.48 -7.86 -6.58
CA ARG A 539 -7.08 -8.19 -7.95
C ARG A 539 -8.06 -7.56 -8.93
N SER A 540 -7.52 -6.84 -9.91
CA SER A 540 -8.30 -6.26 -11.00
C SER A 540 -8.72 -7.30 -12.03
N LYS A 541 -9.49 -6.87 -13.03
CA LYS A 541 -9.67 -7.65 -14.28
C LYS A 541 -8.32 -8.04 -14.88
N SER A 542 -8.27 -9.22 -15.49
CA SER A 542 -7.07 -9.70 -16.19
C SER A 542 -6.98 -9.08 -17.57
N PHE A 543 -5.77 -8.78 -18.02
CA PHE A 543 -5.49 -8.32 -19.38
C PHE A 543 -4.30 -9.09 -19.98
N VAL A 544 -4.20 -9.10 -21.30
CA VAL A 544 -3.12 -9.76 -22.05
C VAL A 544 -2.25 -8.66 -22.65
N PRO A 545 -0.92 -8.68 -22.40
CA PRO A 545 -0.01 -7.72 -23.01
C PRO A 545 0.16 -7.99 -24.51
N THR A 546 0.60 -7.00 -25.27
CA THR A 546 0.96 -7.16 -26.69
C THR A 546 2.46 -6.92 -26.96
N CYS A 547 3.18 -6.43 -25.96
CA CYS A 547 4.63 -6.27 -25.97
C CYS A 547 5.19 -6.43 -24.55
N GLY A 548 6.51 -6.44 -24.45
CA GLY A 548 7.25 -6.49 -23.19
C GLY A 548 7.62 -7.89 -22.74
N ILE A 549 8.68 -7.97 -21.95
CA ILE A 549 9.23 -9.20 -21.36
C ILE A 549 9.16 -9.10 -19.83
N ARG A 550 9.04 -10.24 -19.15
CA ARG A 550 8.67 -10.26 -17.72
C ARG A 550 9.86 -9.97 -16.81
N GLN A 551 9.76 -8.90 -16.03
CA GLN A 551 10.72 -8.67 -14.94
C GLN A 551 10.60 -9.75 -13.86
N GLY A 552 11.74 -10.38 -13.52
CA GLY A 552 11.80 -11.51 -12.58
C GLY A 552 11.68 -12.89 -13.23
N ASP A 553 11.43 -12.97 -14.53
CA ASP A 553 11.58 -14.21 -15.31
C ASP A 553 13.07 -14.43 -15.62
N PRO A 554 13.65 -15.60 -15.28
CA PRO A 554 15.04 -15.91 -15.56
C PRO A 554 15.45 -15.71 -17.02
N LEU A 555 14.54 -15.89 -17.98
CA LEU A 555 14.85 -15.76 -19.40
C LEU A 555 14.90 -14.29 -19.88
N SER A 556 14.15 -13.40 -19.22
CA SER A 556 13.92 -12.04 -19.72
C SER A 556 15.20 -11.17 -19.76
N PRO A 557 16.11 -11.20 -18.78
CA PRO A 557 17.38 -10.46 -18.87
C PRO A 557 18.19 -10.82 -20.11
N TYR A 558 18.24 -12.11 -20.48
CA TYR A 558 18.97 -12.56 -21.67
C TYR A 558 18.33 -12.06 -22.97
N LEU A 559 17.01 -12.19 -23.08
CA LEU A 559 16.29 -11.67 -24.24
C LEU A 559 16.45 -10.15 -24.38
N PHE A 560 16.49 -9.43 -23.26
CA PHE A 560 16.75 -7.99 -23.25
C PHE A 560 18.15 -7.65 -23.76
N ILE A 561 19.16 -8.40 -23.32
CA ILE A 561 20.55 -8.19 -23.77
C ILE A 561 20.67 -8.40 -25.27
N LEU A 562 20.02 -9.43 -25.84
CA LEU A 562 20.01 -9.65 -27.29
C LEU A 562 19.41 -8.43 -28.04
N VAL A 563 18.30 -7.89 -27.54
CA VAL A 563 17.68 -6.68 -28.10
C VAL A 563 18.59 -5.46 -27.98
N ALA A 564 19.27 -5.30 -26.84
CA ALA A 564 20.21 -4.21 -26.61
C ALA A 564 21.46 -4.32 -27.49
N GLN A 565 21.90 -5.54 -27.80
CA GLN A 565 23.02 -5.78 -28.72
C GLN A 565 22.71 -5.24 -30.13
N ALA A 566 21.50 -5.50 -30.63
CA ALA A 566 21.09 -4.97 -31.94
C ALA A 566 21.13 -3.42 -31.99
N LEU A 567 20.87 -2.74 -30.87
CA LEU A 567 21.06 -1.28 -30.79
C LEU A 567 22.55 -0.89 -30.80
N SER A 568 23.40 -1.63 -30.10
CA SER A 568 24.85 -1.41 -30.10
C SER A 568 25.44 -1.59 -31.50
N ASP A 569 25.03 -2.64 -32.22
CA ASP A 569 25.47 -2.92 -33.58
C ASP A 569 25.01 -1.80 -34.53
N GLY A 570 23.76 -1.35 -34.39
CA GLY A 570 23.26 -0.19 -35.13
C GLY A 570 24.07 1.08 -34.86
N LEU A 571 24.44 1.36 -33.60
CA LEU A 571 25.29 2.51 -33.27
C LEU A 571 26.71 2.38 -33.87
N ALA A 572 27.26 1.17 -33.91
CA ALA A 572 28.54 0.90 -34.56
C ALA A 572 28.47 1.14 -36.08
N GLU A 573 27.39 0.73 -36.74
CA GLU A 573 27.14 1.01 -38.16
C GLU A 573 27.00 2.52 -38.42
N PHE A 574 26.25 3.25 -37.59
CA PHE A 574 26.16 4.71 -37.64
C PHE A 574 27.53 5.39 -37.52
N ALA A 575 28.42 4.84 -36.68
CA ALA A 575 29.79 5.32 -36.54
C ALA A 575 30.65 4.99 -37.78
N ALA A 576 30.52 3.78 -38.33
CA ALA A 576 31.23 3.34 -39.54
C ALA A 576 30.85 4.20 -40.77
N ASN A 577 29.58 4.59 -40.86
CA ASN A 577 29.06 5.48 -41.90
C ASN A 577 29.43 6.97 -41.69
N ASN A 578 30.36 7.28 -40.77
CA ASN A 578 30.84 8.63 -40.45
C ASN A 578 29.74 9.63 -40.01
N VAL A 579 28.56 9.16 -39.60
CA VAL A 579 27.48 10.04 -39.10
C VAL A 579 27.82 10.58 -37.70
N CYS A 580 28.56 9.80 -36.91
CA CYS A 580 29.08 10.20 -35.61
C CYS A 580 30.50 9.65 -35.41
N ARG A 581 31.39 10.40 -34.73
CA ARG A 581 32.73 9.93 -34.35
C ARG A 581 32.82 9.80 -32.84
N GLY A 582 33.07 8.59 -32.36
CA GLY A 582 33.30 8.30 -30.94
C GLY A 582 34.63 8.82 -30.42
N VAL A 583 34.81 8.75 -29.10
CA VAL A 583 36.09 9.03 -28.42
C VAL A 583 36.77 7.70 -28.12
N ALA A 584 37.99 7.51 -28.60
CA ALA A 584 38.80 6.34 -28.26
C ALA A 584 39.38 6.52 -26.86
N VAL A 585 39.15 5.53 -25.99
CA VAL A 585 39.65 5.51 -24.61
C VAL A 585 40.49 4.24 -24.45
N GLN A 586 41.68 4.38 -23.87
CA GLN A 586 42.64 3.28 -23.73
C GLN A 586 42.25 2.43 -22.51
N LYS A 587 41.87 1.17 -22.71
CA LYS A 587 41.69 0.23 -21.59
C LYS A 587 43.04 -0.01 -20.94
N GLN A 588 43.25 0.49 -19.73
CA GLN A 588 44.34 0.03 -18.87
C GLN A 588 43.92 -1.33 -18.30
N TYR A 589 44.60 -2.39 -18.73
CA TYR A 589 44.42 -3.75 -18.21
C TYR A 589 45.07 -3.90 -16.83
#